data_AF-A0A842MA54-F1
#
_entry.id   AF-A0A842MA54-F1
#
_cell.length_a   1.000
_cell.length_b   1.000
_cell.length_c   1.000
_cell.angle_alpha   90.00
_cell.angle_beta   90.00
_cell.angle_gamma   90.00
#
_symmetry.space_group_name_H-M   'P 1'
#
loop_
_entity.id
_entity.type
_entity.pdbx_description
1 polymer ?
#
loop_
_entity_poly.entity_id
_entity_poly.type
_entity_poly.pdbx_seq_one_letter_code
_entity_poly.pdbx_strand_id
1 'polypeptide(L)'
;MKKIVVIPGDGIGKEVMEAALMVLNALNLDFEYEFAEAGHECFQKYGDTIPEETIKLVKKSDATLFGAVTTVPGEKSAIITLRRELDLFVNLRPVKSLPGVGGLFSGLDFV
;
A
#
# COMPACT_ATOMS: atom_id res chain seq x y z
N MET A 1 -14.26 10.27 -11.84
CA MET A 1 -12.93 10.14 -11.25
C MET A 1 -12.99 9.26 -10.02
N LYS A 2 -12.15 8.22 -9.95
CA LYS A 2 -11.99 7.35 -8.78
C LYS A 2 -10.88 7.90 -7.88
N LYS A 3 -11.14 8.04 -6.59
CA LYS A 3 -10.19 8.58 -5.62
C LYS A 3 -9.30 7.46 -5.08
N ILE A 4 -8.01 7.56 -5.35
CA ILE A 4 -7.01 6.58 -4.95
C ILE A 4 -6.08 7.25 -3.94
N VAL A 5 -6.12 6.78 -2.69
CA VAL A 5 -5.14 7.23 -1.71
C VAL A 5 -3.83 6.46 -1.92
N VAL A 6 -2.72 7.18 -1.98
CA VAL A 6 -1.38 6.62 -2.17
C VAL A 6 -0.57 6.80 -0.91
N ILE A 7 -0.12 5.69 -0.34
CA ILE A 7 0.73 5.63 0.85
C ILE A 7 2.05 4.95 0.44
N PRO A 8 3.07 5.71 0.03
CA PRO A 8 4.36 5.12 -0.38
C PRO A 8 5.06 4.36 0.75
N GLY A 9 4.92 4.86 1.98
CA GLY A 9 5.54 4.29 3.17
C GLY A 9 7.04 4.60 3.27
N ASP A 10 7.81 3.65 3.79
CA ASP A 10 9.23 3.78 4.10
C ASP A 10 10.12 3.05 3.09
N GLY A 11 11.39 3.46 3.00
CA GLY A 11 12.43 2.76 2.23
C GLY A 11 12.04 2.51 0.77
N ILE A 12 12.19 1.27 0.30
CA ILE A 12 11.87 0.87 -1.09
C ILE A 12 10.40 1.08 -1.46
N GLY A 13 9.50 1.25 -0.47
CA GLY A 13 8.09 1.56 -0.71
C GLY A 13 7.89 2.79 -1.58
N LYS A 14 8.75 3.81 -1.43
CA LYS A 14 8.73 5.03 -2.24
C LYS A 14 9.07 4.76 -3.70
N GLU A 15 10.15 4.03 -3.95
CA GLU A 15 10.64 3.70 -5.29
C GLU A 15 9.64 2.85 -6.07
N VAL A 16 9.10 1.79 -5.44
CA VAL A 16 8.13 0.91 -6.11
C VAL A 16 6.79 1.61 -6.33
N MET A 17 6.40 2.52 -5.44
CA MET A 17 5.17 3.31 -5.61
C MET A 17 5.29 4.29 -6.79
N GLU A 18 6.44 4.96 -6.93
CA GLU A 18 6.72 5.82 -8.08
C GLU A 18 6.61 5.04 -9.40
N ALA A 19 7.23 3.85 -9.47
CA ALA A 19 7.14 2.98 -10.64
C ALA A 19 5.70 2.51 -10.92
N ALA A 20 4.94 2.16 -9.89
CA ALA A 20 3.54 1.77 -10.03
C ALA A 20 2.67 2.91 -10.58
N LEU A 21 2.84 4.13 -10.06
CA LEU A 21 2.13 5.31 -10.56
C LEU A 21 2.52 5.65 -12.00
N MET A 22 3.78 5.48 -12.40
CA MET A 22 4.21 5.66 -13.79
C MET A 22 3.42 4.75 -14.74
N VAL A 23 3.27 3.47 -14.39
CA VAL A 23 2.51 2.50 -15.19
C VAL A 23 1.02 2.86 -15.19
N LEU A 24 0.43 3.19 -14.04
CA LEU A 24 -1.00 3.53 -13.96
C LEU A 24 -1.33 4.81 -14.76
N ASN A 25 -0.47 5.82 -14.72
CA ASN A 25 -0.62 7.05 -15.49
C ASN A 25 -0.58 6.79 -16.99
N ALA A 26 0.27 5.87 -17.45
CA ALA A 26 0.35 5.49 -18.86
C ALA A 26 -0.94 4.83 -19.40
N LEU A 27 -1.78 4.28 -18.51
CA LEU A 27 -3.06 3.67 -18.88
C LEU A 27 -4.19 4.69 -19.12
N ASN A 28 -3.97 5.98 -18.84
CA ASN A 28 -4.97 7.05 -18.98
C ASN A 28 -6.31 6.74 -18.28
N LEU A 29 -6.25 6.22 -17.06
CA LEU A 29 -7.42 5.94 -16.23
C LEU A 29 -7.92 7.22 -15.56
N ASP A 30 -9.23 7.31 -15.32
CA ASP A 30 -9.89 8.45 -14.63
C ASP A 30 -9.68 8.37 -13.11
N PHE A 31 -8.42 8.46 -12.67
CA PHE A 31 -7.98 8.38 -11.27
C PHE A 31 -7.53 9.73 -10.72
N GLU A 32 -7.96 10.04 -9.50
CA GLU A 32 -7.51 11.16 -8.69
C GLU A 32 -6.62 10.61 -7.58
N TYR A 33 -5.35 11.02 -7.53
CA TYR A 33 -4.41 10.56 -6.51
C TYR A 33 -4.33 11.55 -5.36
N GLU A 34 -4.50 11.06 -4.13
CA GLU A 34 -4.29 11.82 -2.90
C GLU A 34 -3.21 11.12 -2.06
N PHE A 35 -2.18 11.84 -1.65
CA PHE A 35 -1.03 11.26 -0.95
C PHE A 35 -1.19 11.33 0.55
N ALA A 36 -0.87 10.25 1.25
CA ALA A 36 -0.90 10.17 2.70
C ALA A 36 0.34 9.46 3.26
N GLU A 37 0.64 9.69 4.54
CA GLU A 37 1.84 9.18 5.21
C GLU A 37 1.49 8.03 6.17
N ALA A 38 2.34 7.00 6.20
CA ALA A 38 2.33 5.94 7.21
C ALA A 38 3.70 5.26 7.28
N GLY A 39 4.03 4.66 8.42
CA GLY A 39 5.28 3.94 8.63
C GLY A 39 6.17 4.51 9.73
N HIS A 40 7.42 4.06 9.76
CA HIS A 40 8.41 4.48 10.77
C HIS A 40 8.81 5.95 10.61
N GLU A 41 8.99 6.44 9.38
CA GLU A 41 9.28 7.86 9.15
C GLU A 41 8.16 8.76 9.67
N CYS A 42 6.91 8.28 9.55
CA CYS A 42 5.73 8.94 10.09
C CYS A 42 5.76 8.97 11.63
N PHE A 43 6.17 7.86 12.26
CA PHE A 43 6.37 7.80 13.70
C PHE A 43 7.45 8.76 14.18
N GLN A 44 8.57 8.88 13.47
CA GLN A 44 9.62 9.85 13.79
C GLN A 44 9.12 11.31 13.71
N LYS A 45 8.20 11.60 12.80
CA LYS A 45 7.67 12.95 12.55
C LYS A 45 6.53 13.34 13.49
N TYR A 46 5.65 12.41 13.82
CA TYR A 46 4.39 12.71 14.53
C TYR A 46 4.18 11.89 15.82
N GLY A 47 5.05 10.94 16.13
CA GLY A 47 4.88 10.02 17.26
C GLY A 47 3.83 8.92 17.02
N ASP A 48 3.31 8.79 15.80
CA ASP A 48 2.38 7.73 15.39
C ASP A 48 2.75 7.20 14.00
N THR A 49 2.70 5.87 13.83
CA THR A 49 2.98 5.22 12.54
C THR A 49 1.86 5.41 11.54
N ILE A 50 0.68 5.83 11.99
CA ILE A 50 -0.44 6.15 11.10
C ILE A 50 -1.32 7.28 11.67
N PRO A 51 -1.14 8.52 11.18
CA PRO A 51 -1.91 9.66 11.63
C PRO A 51 -3.40 9.48 11.37
N GLU A 52 -4.23 10.08 12.23
CA GLU A 52 -5.69 10.06 12.07
C GLU A 52 -6.13 10.63 10.72
N GLU A 53 -5.39 11.62 10.18
CA GLU A 53 -5.65 12.20 8.87
C GLU A 53 -5.50 11.15 7.74
N THR A 54 -4.46 10.31 7.78
CA THR A 54 -4.29 9.20 6.82
C THR A 54 -5.48 8.25 6.88
N ILE A 55 -5.99 7.92 8.07
CA ILE A 55 -7.17 7.05 8.23
C ILE A 55 -8.41 7.73 7.65
N LYS A 56 -8.60 9.04 7.88
CA LYS A 56 -9.72 9.82 7.34
C LYS A 56 -9.70 9.87 5.81
N LEU A 57 -8.53 10.04 5.21
CA LEU A 57 -8.35 10.03 3.76
C LEU A 57 -8.71 8.67 3.18
N VAL A 58 -8.14 7.59 3.73
CA VAL A 58 -8.42 6.23 3.26
C VAL A 58 -9.90 5.85 3.40
N LYS A 59 -10.57 6.26 4.49
CA LYS A 59 -12.02 6.02 4.67
C LYS A 59 -12.90 6.72 3.62
N LYS A 60 -12.39 7.76 2.95
CA LYS A 60 -13.10 8.54 1.93
C LYS A 60 -12.71 8.17 0.50
N SER A 61 -11.73 7.28 0.31
CA SER A 61 -11.23 6.91 -1.01
C SER A 61 -11.96 5.69 -1.59
N ASP A 62 -11.92 5.54 -2.91
CA ASP A 62 -12.42 4.34 -3.59
C ASP A 62 -11.44 3.16 -3.43
N ALA A 63 -10.14 3.44 -3.35
CA ALA A 63 -9.10 2.44 -3.12
C ALA A 63 -7.86 3.06 -2.45
N THR A 64 -6.93 2.20 -2.01
CA THR A 64 -5.63 2.62 -1.46
C THR A 64 -4.50 1.79 -2.06
N LEU A 65 -3.48 2.46 -2.57
CA LEU A 65 -2.19 1.87 -2.91
C LEU A 65 -1.25 2.06 -1.72
N PHE A 66 -0.80 0.96 -1.14
CA PHE A 66 0.09 0.97 0.02
C PHE A 66 1.41 0.30 -0.37
N GLY A 67 2.52 0.99 -0.17
CA GLY A 67 3.87 0.50 -0.45
C GLY A 67 4.38 -0.42 0.65
N ALA A 68 5.56 -0.12 1.17
CA ALA A 68 6.18 -0.88 2.25
C ALA A 68 6.38 0.02 3.47
N VAL A 69 6.30 -0.54 4.67
CA VAL A 69 6.63 0.19 5.91
C VAL A 69 7.61 -0.61 6.75
N THR A 70 8.51 0.11 7.40
CA THR A 70 9.43 -0.46 8.38
C THR A 70 8.67 -0.70 9.68
N THR A 71 8.77 -1.91 10.22
CA THR A 71 8.16 -2.23 11.52
C THR A 71 9.26 -2.30 12.57
N VAL A 72 9.26 -1.32 13.48
CA VAL A 72 10.18 -1.31 14.64
C VAL A 72 9.46 -1.93 15.85
N PRO A 73 10.13 -2.80 16.63
CA PRO A 73 9.54 -3.35 17.85
C PRO A 73 9.05 -2.25 18.79
N GLY A 74 7.81 -2.37 19.26
CA GLY A 74 7.17 -1.39 20.14
C GLY A 74 6.32 -0.34 19.41
N GLU A 75 6.48 -0.19 18.09
CA GLU A 75 5.61 0.66 17.28
C GLU A 75 4.34 -0.09 16.84
N LYS A 76 3.22 0.64 16.77
CA LYS A 76 1.96 0.09 16.25
C LYS A 76 2.12 -0.19 14.75
N SER A 77 1.66 -1.33 14.27
CA SER A 77 1.70 -1.62 12.83
C SER A 77 0.66 -0.78 12.06
N ALA A 78 1.11 0.06 11.14
CA ALA A 78 0.25 0.90 10.30
C ALA A 78 -0.75 0.06 9.47
N ILE A 79 -0.28 -1.01 8.80
CA ILE A 79 -1.14 -1.84 7.95
C ILE A 79 -2.17 -2.65 8.74
N ILE A 80 -1.81 -3.15 9.92
CA ILE A 80 -2.76 -3.86 10.79
C ILE A 80 -3.81 -2.87 11.32
N THR A 81 -3.39 -1.65 11.64
CA THR A 81 -4.30 -0.58 12.06
C THR A 81 -5.31 -0.25 10.96
N LEU A 82 -4.85 -0.02 9.73
CA LEU A 82 -5.74 0.22 8.58
C LEU A 82 -6.74 -0.91 8.39
N ARG A 83 -6.27 -2.16 8.43
CA ARG A 83 -7.16 -3.33 8.26
C ARG A 83 -8.28 -3.36 9.30
N ARG A 84 -7.98 -3.02 10.56
CA ARG A 84 -8.99 -2.96 11.63
C ARG A 84 -9.94 -1.78 11.45
N GLU A 85 -9.41 -0.60 11.15
CA GLU A 85 -10.19 0.63 10.98
C GLU A 85 -11.17 0.59 9.80
N LEU A 86 -10.87 -0.22 8.80
CA LEU A 86 -11.61 -0.34 7.54
C LEU A 86 -12.37 -1.67 7.41
N ASP A 87 -12.31 -2.52 8.44
CA ASP A 87 -12.87 -3.88 8.43
C ASP A 87 -12.41 -4.73 7.22
N LEU A 88 -11.12 -4.61 6.86
CA LEU A 88 -10.51 -5.36 5.76
C LEU A 88 -10.10 -6.77 6.23
N PHE A 89 -11.11 -7.62 6.46
CA PHE A 89 -10.91 -8.97 6.97
C PHE A 89 -10.33 -9.95 5.93
N VAL A 90 -10.49 -9.68 4.63
CA VAL A 90 -9.92 -10.50 3.55
C VAL A 90 -8.54 -9.98 3.14
N ASN A 91 -7.55 -10.86 3.19
CA ASN A 91 -6.20 -10.61 2.67
C ASN A 91 -5.92 -11.59 1.53
N LEU A 92 -6.33 -11.21 0.32
CA LEU A 92 -6.22 -12.03 -0.89
C LEU A 92 -4.77 -11.99 -1.43
N ARG A 93 -4.15 -13.15 -1.65
CA ARG A 93 -2.73 -13.25 -2.05
C ARG A 93 -2.51 -14.19 -3.23
N PRO A 94 -2.84 -13.77 -4.46
CA PRO A 94 -2.63 -14.58 -5.66
C PRO A 94 -1.16 -14.99 -5.85
N VAL A 95 -0.94 -16.23 -6.24
CA VAL A 95 0.37 -16.79 -6.60
C VAL A 95 0.29 -17.30 -8.03
N LYS A 96 1.08 -16.70 -8.92
CA LYS A 96 1.12 -17.03 -10.34
C LYS A 96 2.54 -17.15 -10.87
N SER A 97 2.81 -18.19 -11.66
CA SER A 97 4.06 -18.29 -12.40
C SER A 97 4.13 -17.21 -13.49
N LEU A 98 5.21 -16.42 -13.50
CA LEU A 98 5.46 -15.39 -14.51
C LEU A 98 6.42 -15.91 -15.60
N PRO A 99 6.17 -15.65 -16.89
CA PRO A 99 7.09 -16.01 -17.96
C PRO A 99 8.49 -15.41 -17.74
N GLY A 100 9.53 -16.23 -17.87
CA GLY A 100 10.93 -15.80 -17.70
C GLY A 100 11.40 -15.67 -16.25
N VAL A 101 10.52 -15.85 -15.26
CA VAL A 101 10.90 -15.85 -13.83
C VAL A 101 11.09 -17.28 -13.35
N GLY A 102 12.28 -17.60 -12.85
CA GLY A 102 12.59 -18.93 -12.30
C GLY A 102 11.79 -19.22 -11.02
N GLY A 103 11.40 -20.48 -10.84
CA GLY A 103 10.70 -20.97 -9.65
C GLY A 103 10.86 -22.49 -9.50
N LEU A 104 10.59 -23.01 -8.31
CA LEU A 104 10.65 -24.45 -8.03
C LEU A 104 9.64 -25.25 -8.85
N PHE A 105 8.48 -24.66 -9.12
CA PHE A 105 7.39 -25.26 -9.89
C PHE A 105 6.96 -24.31 -11.01
N SER A 106 6.49 -24.90 -12.11
CA SER A 106 5.91 -24.17 -13.25
C SER A 106 4.39 -24.32 -13.27
N GLY A 107 3.70 -23.37 -13.89
CA GLY A 107 2.24 -23.42 -14.05
C GLY A 107 1.44 -23.18 -12.77
N LEU A 108 2.01 -22.47 -11.79
CA LEU A 108 1.28 -22.07 -10.59
C LEU A 108 0.21 -21.03 -10.95
N ASP A 109 -1.03 -21.28 -10.53
CA ASP A 109 -2.14 -20.32 -10.58
C ASP A 109 -3.14 -20.66 -9.46
N PHE A 110 -2.99 -19.99 -8.32
CA PHE A 110 -3.89 -20.16 -7.17
C PHE A 110 -3.95 -18.87 -6.33
N VAL A 111 -4.91 -18.82 -5.41
CA VAL A 111 -5.19 -17.66 -4.54
C VAL A 111 -5.28 -18.11 -3.09
#